data_AF-A0A6I4ZG33-F1
#
_entry.id   AF-A0A6I4ZG33-F1
#
_cell.length_a   1.000
_cell.length_b   1.000
_cell.length_c   1.000
_cell.angle_alpha   90.00
_cell.angle_beta   90.00
_cell.angle_gamma   90.00
#
_symmetry.space_group_name_H-M   'P 1'
#
loop_
_entity.id
_entity.type
_entity.pdbx_description
1 polymer ?
#
loop_
_entity_poly.entity_id
_entity_poly.type
_entity_poly.pdbx_seq_one_letter_code
_entity_poly.pdbx_strand_id
1 'polypeptide(L)'
;MHRQSLQAMLVHVSRRLPEGERLTVVRSAKPRRTGGRAYRPEQIRMVAAAQNPRNGLSTLIAHAAGLRSHELLTLARPEEQPPDRRPARPEKFDGRPGRDYTVIGKGGLVRLVRLPDQLADRLEERRRDEPLRVTDRGIHYLSWYDVAGGTPWSVSFSGASKRALGWTAGAHGARHAYAQERMDELQRTLVRADALETVSQELGHFRPEITETYLR
;
A
#
# COMPACT_ATOMS: atom_id res chain seq x y z
N MET A 1 -1.97 -5.25 16.68
CA MET A 1 -2.25 -6.48 17.44
C MET A 1 -1.78 -6.38 18.89
N HIS A 2 -0.49 -6.17 19.20
CA HIS A 2 0.01 -6.25 20.59
C HIS A 2 -0.73 -5.41 21.66
N ARG A 3 -1.14 -4.17 21.37
CA ARG A 3 -1.82 -3.34 22.39
C ARG A 3 -3.19 -3.89 22.80
N GLN A 4 -3.97 -4.39 21.84
CA GLN A 4 -5.30 -4.94 22.13
C GLN A 4 -5.19 -6.26 22.90
N SER A 5 -4.22 -7.10 22.52
CA SER A 5 -3.91 -8.33 23.25
C SER A 5 -3.42 -8.04 24.67
N LEU A 6 -2.51 -7.08 24.85
CA LEU A 6 -2.06 -6.62 26.16
C LEU A 6 -3.20 -6.03 27.00
N GLN A 7 -4.04 -5.21 26.39
CA GLN A 7 -5.20 -4.64 27.08
C GLN A 7 -6.18 -5.73 27.53
N ALA A 8 -6.48 -6.71 26.68
CA ALA A 8 -7.32 -7.85 27.06
C ALA A 8 -6.70 -8.66 28.21
N MET A 9 -5.37 -8.88 28.18
CA MET A 9 -4.63 -9.51 29.28
C MET A 9 -4.67 -8.68 30.56
N LEU A 10 -4.61 -7.35 30.46
CA LEU A 10 -4.66 -6.45 31.62
C LEU A 10 -6.05 -6.38 32.26
N VAL A 11 -7.11 -6.45 31.46
CA VAL A 11 -8.50 -6.43 31.95
C VAL A 11 -8.91 -7.80 32.49
N HIS A 12 -8.77 -8.85 31.69
CA HIS A 12 -9.41 -10.14 32.00
C HIS A 12 -8.52 -11.12 32.75
N VAL A 13 -7.19 -11.01 32.64
CA VAL A 13 -6.27 -11.98 33.24
C VAL A 13 -5.59 -11.40 34.47
N SER A 14 -4.85 -10.30 34.31
CA SER A 14 -4.10 -9.71 35.43
C SER A 14 -4.90 -8.73 36.28
N ARG A 15 -6.11 -8.33 35.83
CA ARG A 15 -7.01 -7.37 36.50
C ARG A 15 -6.32 -6.06 36.91
N ARG A 16 -5.29 -5.66 36.17
CA ARG A 16 -4.51 -4.42 36.38
C ARG A 16 -5.09 -3.23 35.62
N LEU A 17 -6.15 -3.45 34.85
CA LEU A 17 -6.91 -2.41 34.16
C LEU A 17 -8.40 -2.68 34.39
N PRO A 18 -9.18 -1.72 34.91
CA PRO A 18 -10.62 -1.89 35.11
C PRO A 18 -11.37 -2.20 33.80
N GLU A 19 -12.50 -2.88 33.93
CA GLU A 19 -13.36 -3.19 32.79
C GLU A 19 -13.93 -1.89 32.20
N GLY A 20 -13.76 -1.70 30.89
CA GLY A 20 -14.10 -0.46 30.19
C GLY A 20 -12.94 0.52 30.00
N GLU A 21 -11.84 0.39 30.75
CA GLU A 21 -10.66 1.25 30.56
C GLU A 21 -9.77 0.80 29.40
N ARG A 22 -9.06 1.76 28.80
CA ARG A 22 -8.18 1.53 27.64
C ARG A 22 -6.78 2.03 27.93
N LEU A 23 -5.77 1.23 27.53
CA LEU A 23 -4.38 1.68 27.56
C LEU A 23 -4.23 3.00 26.79
N THR A 24 -3.47 3.94 27.35
CA THR A 24 -3.20 5.21 26.68
C THR A 24 -2.49 4.99 25.35
N VAL A 25 -2.94 5.69 24.31
CA VAL A 25 -2.25 5.69 23.02
C VAL A 25 -1.20 6.79 23.08
N VAL A 26 0.06 6.41 23.27
CA VAL A 26 1.18 7.35 23.16
C VAL A 26 1.28 7.79 21.70
N ARG A 27 0.90 9.04 21.45
CA ARG A 27 1.05 9.67 20.13
C ARG A 27 2.44 10.33 20.08
N SER A 28 3.06 10.31 18.91
CA SER A 28 4.33 11.01 18.72
C SER A 28 4.15 12.51 18.98
N ALA A 29 5.01 13.09 19.82
CA ALA A 29 5.06 14.53 20.10
C ALA A 29 5.67 15.35 18.95
N LYS A 30 6.20 14.69 17.91
CA LYS A 30 6.76 15.40 16.74
C LYS A 30 5.61 15.92 15.88
N PRO A 31 5.56 17.22 15.55
CA PRO A 31 4.57 17.73 14.61
C PRO A 31 4.67 16.95 13.29
N ARG A 32 3.55 16.34 12.86
CA ARG A 32 3.46 15.77 11.50
C ARG A 32 3.58 16.96 10.55
N ARG A 33 4.59 16.96 9.68
CA ARG A 33 4.59 17.85 8.49
C ARG A 33 3.23 17.74 7.80
N THR A 34 2.49 18.83 7.80
CA THR A 34 1.15 19.06 7.21
C THR A 34 1.26 19.52 5.75
N GLY A 35 2.29 19.08 5.03
CA GLY A 35 2.34 19.21 3.57
C GLY A 35 1.74 17.97 2.92
N GLY A 36 1.00 18.15 1.82
CA GLY A 36 0.49 17.05 1.01
C GLY A 36 1.63 16.09 0.66
N ARG A 37 1.41 14.79 0.92
CA ARG A 37 2.43 13.74 0.70
C ARG A 37 2.32 13.08 -0.67
N ALA A 38 1.25 13.37 -1.41
CA ALA A 38 1.03 12.84 -2.74
C ALA A 38 2.02 13.45 -3.73
N TYR A 39 2.61 12.59 -4.55
CA TYR A 39 3.32 13.01 -5.75
C TYR A 39 2.34 13.13 -6.89
N ARG A 40 2.63 13.99 -7.86
CA ARG A 40 1.92 14.00 -9.14
C ARG A 40 2.39 12.82 -10.03
N PRO A 41 1.58 12.34 -10.99
CA PRO A 41 1.97 11.23 -11.87
C PRO A 41 3.29 11.44 -12.63
N GLU A 42 3.55 12.67 -13.09
CA GLU A 42 4.81 13.07 -13.72
C GLU A 42 5.99 13.00 -12.74
N GLN A 43 5.80 13.38 -11.48
CA GLN A 43 6.83 13.28 -10.45
C GLN A 43 7.15 11.81 -10.15
N ILE A 44 6.14 10.93 -10.07
CA ILE A 44 6.35 9.48 -9.94
C ILE A 44 7.18 8.93 -11.11
N ARG A 45 6.87 9.33 -12.35
CA ARG A 45 7.63 8.92 -13.54
C ARG A 45 9.08 9.41 -13.49
N MET A 46 9.31 10.66 -13.10
CA MET A 46 10.67 11.20 -12.91
C MET A 46 11.45 10.43 -11.83
N VAL A 47 10.82 10.11 -10.70
CA VAL A 47 11.45 9.31 -9.64
C VAL A 47 11.78 7.91 -10.14
N ALA A 48 10.85 7.24 -10.81
CA ALA A 48 11.06 5.91 -11.38
C ALA A 48 12.21 5.88 -12.40
N ALA A 49 12.30 6.90 -13.26
CA ALA A 49 13.38 7.06 -14.24
C ALA A 49 14.74 7.34 -13.59
N ALA A 50 14.76 7.97 -12.41
CA ALA A 50 15.98 8.22 -11.64
C ALA A 50 16.41 7.03 -10.75
N GLN A 51 15.72 5.89 -10.85
CA GLN A 51 16.07 4.62 -10.20
C GLN A 51 16.59 3.61 -11.23
N ASN A 52 17.27 2.56 -10.77
CA ASN A 52 17.55 1.42 -11.64
C ASN A 52 16.24 0.74 -12.11
N PRO A 53 16.26 -0.03 -13.22
CA PRO A 53 15.04 -0.57 -13.83
C PRO A 53 14.16 -1.37 -12.85
N ARG A 54 14.77 -2.20 -11.99
CA ARG A 54 14.08 -3.01 -10.98
C ARG A 54 13.32 -2.16 -9.96
N ASN A 55 13.95 -1.11 -9.44
CA ASN A 55 13.32 -0.18 -8.50
C ASN A 55 12.29 0.73 -9.18
N GLY A 56 12.58 1.19 -10.40
CA GLY A 56 11.69 2.04 -11.18
C GLY A 56 10.37 1.33 -11.51
N LEU A 57 10.43 0.06 -11.92
CA LEU A 57 9.24 -0.77 -12.12
C LEU A 57 8.42 -0.88 -10.83
N SER A 58 9.04 -1.20 -9.69
CA SER A 58 8.36 -1.23 -8.38
C SER A 58 7.67 0.08 -8.03
N THR A 59 8.29 1.21 -8.36
CA THR A 59 7.71 2.54 -8.11
C THR A 59 6.45 2.78 -8.93
N LEU A 60 6.48 2.43 -10.22
CA LEU A 60 5.32 2.54 -11.10
C LEU A 60 4.19 1.62 -10.65
N ILE A 61 4.50 0.37 -10.28
CA ILE A 61 3.53 -0.59 -9.76
C ILE A 61 2.93 -0.11 -8.44
N ALA A 62 3.76 0.39 -7.52
CA ALA A 62 3.29 0.89 -6.23
C ALA A 62 2.37 2.09 -6.36
N HIS A 63 2.63 2.99 -7.31
CA HIS A 63 1.73 4.09 -7.65
C HIS A 63 0.45 3.57 -8.31
N ALA A 64 0.54 2.70 -9.32
CA ALA A 64 -0.61 2.22 -10.09
C ALA A 64 -1.62 1.40 -9.29
N ALA A 65 -1.17 0.63 -8.28
CA ALA A 65 -2.00 -0.24 -7.44
C ALA A 65 -2.08 0.20 -5.96
N GLY A 66 -1.54 1.38 -5.64
CA GLY A 66 -1.50 1.93 -4.29
C GLY A 66 -0.78 1.03 -3.30
N LEU A 67 0.30 0.34 -3.68
CA LEU A 67 0.96 -0.64 -2.81
C LEU A 67 1.79 -0.01 -1.70
N ARG A 68 1.93 -0.75 -0.59
CA ARG A 68 2.94 -0.52 0.46
C ARG A 68 4.26 -1.16 0.05
N SER A 69 5.35 -0.71 0.67
CA SER A 69 6.70 -1.21 0.37
C SER A 69 6.82 -2.74 0.49
N HIS A 70 6.23 -3.35 1.52
CA HIS A 70 6.28 -4.81 1.72
C HIS A 70 5.31 -5.57 0.80
N GLU A 71 4.20 -4.93 0.39
CA GLU A 71 3.23 -5.55 -0.51
C GLU A 71 3.84 -5.81 -1.90
N LEU A 72 4.84 -5.02 -2.31
CA LEU A 72 5.63 -5.31 -3.52
C LEU A 72 6.35 -6.67 -3.46
N LEU A 73 6.70 -7.15 -2.27
CA LEU A 73 7.40 -8.43 -2.09
C LEU A 73 6.43 -9.63 -2.12
N THR A 74 5.12 -9.38 -2.09
CA THR A 74 4.07 -10.39 -1.98
C THR A 74 3.09 -10.38 -3.16
N LEU A 75 3.47 -9.69 -4.25
CA LEU A 75 2.77 -9.75 -5.52
C LEU A 75 2.74 -11.20 -6.01
N ALA A 76 1.54 -11.66 -6.36
CA ALA A 76 1.28 -13.00 -6.89
C ALA A 76 0.05 -12.94 -7.80
N ARG A 77 -0.10 -13.95 -8.66
CA ARG A 77 -1.32 -14.09 -9.45
C ARG A 77 -2.48 -14.60 -8.57
N PRO A 78 -3.75 -14.25 -8.84
CA PRO A 78 -4.87 -14.66 -8.00
C PRO A 78 -5.03 -16.18 -7.88
N GLU A 79 -4.65 -16.95 -8.88
CA GLU A 79 -4.68 -18.42 -8.89
C GLU A 79 -3.64 -19.04 -7.93
N GLU A 80 -2.52 -18.36 -7.69
CA GLU A 80 -1.43 -18.80 -6.79
C GLU A 80 -1.64 -18.29 -5.37
N GLN A 81 -2.27 -17.12 -5.23
CA GLN A 81 -2.54 -16.45 -3.97
C GLN A 81 -3.97 -15.86 -4.03
N PRO A 82 -5.00 -16.68 -3.77
CA PRO A 82 -6.39 -16.25 -3.84
C PRO A 82 -6.70 -15.11 -2.87
N PRO A 83 -7.46 -14.08 -3.29
CA PRO A 83 -7.82 -12.98 -2.40
C PRO A 83 -8.78 -13.45 -1.31
N ASP A 84 -8.67 -12.85 -0.13
CA ASP A 84 -9.60 -13.12 0.96
C ASP A 84 -11.02 -12.67 0.58
N ARG A 85 -12.02 -13.49 0.91
CA ARG A 85 -13.43 -13.18 0.66
C ARG A 85 -13.87 -12.02 1.55
N ARG A 86 -14.18 -10.88 0.94
CA ARG A 86 -14.64 -9.68 1.62
C ARG A 86 -15.67 -8.94 0.77
N PRO A 87 -16.59 -8.18 1.41
CA PRO A 87 -17.44 -7.26 0.68
C PRO A 87 -16.58 -6.31 -0.15
N ALA A 88 -16.94 -6.19 -1.42
CA ALA A 88 -16.36 -5.25 -2.36
C ALA A 88 -17.51 -4.52 -3.04
N ARG A 89 -17.38 -3.21 -3.18
CA ARG A 89 -18.28 -2.41 -3.97
C ARG A 89 -18.13 -2.77 -5.46
N PRO A 90 -19.21 -2.72 -6.25
CA PRO A 90 -19.13 -3.04 -7.68
C PRO A 90 -18.17 -2.11 -8.42
N GLU A 91 -17.99 -0.87 -7.95
CA GLU A 91 -17.15 0.15 -8.60
C GLU A 91 -15.64 -0.03 -8.34
N LYS A 92 -15.27 -1.10 -7.63
CA LYS A 92 -13.87 -1.40 -7.33
C LYS A 92 -13.11 -1.61 -8.65
N PHE A 93 -12.12 -0.74 -8.88
CA PHE A 93 -11.34 -0.63 -10.12
C PHE A 93 -12.09 -0.16 -11.38
N ASP A 94 -13.30 0.40 -11.25
CA ASP A 94 -14.01 1.00 -12.38
C ASP A 94 -13.19 2.09 -13.08
N GLY A 95 -13.16 2.07 -14.41
CA GLY A 95 -12.37 3.00 -15.22
C GLY A 95 -10.86 2.74 -15.19
N ARG A 96 -10.39 1.66 -14.55
CA ARG A 96 -8.98 1.23 -14.55
C ARG A 96 -8.85 -0.15 -15.18
N PRO A 97 -8.85 -0.27 -16.52
CA PRO A 97 -8.65 -1.55 -17.19
C PRO A 97 -7.25 -2.11 -16.89
N GLY A 98 -7.14 -3.45 -16.92
CA GLY A 98 -5.89 -4.14 -16.71
C GLY A 98 -6.05 -5.52 -16.09
N ARG A 99 -4.96 -6.07 -15.57
CA ARG A 99 -4.88 -7.41 -14.98
C ARG A 99 -4.89 -7.38 -13.46
N ASP A 100 -5.52 -8.41 -12.91
CA ASP A 100 -5.64 -8.61 -11.47
C ASP A 100 -4.45 -9.37 -10.89
N TYR A 101 -3.99 -8.87 -9.76
CA TYR A 101 -2.95 -9.48 -8.93
C TYR A 101 -3.41 -9.46 -7.48
N THR A 102 -2.71 -10.18 -6.62
CA THR A 102 -2.93 -10.09 -5.18
C THR A 102 -1.67 -9.68 -4.44
N VAL A 103 -1.87 -9.07 -3.28
CA VAL A 103 -0.80 -8.75 -2.33
C VAL A 103 -1.22 -9.10 -0.92
N ILE A 104 -0.24 -9.49 -0.10
CA ILE A 104 -0.42 -9.70 1.33
C ILE A 104 -0.16 -8.38 2.06
N GLY A 105 -1.23 -7.79 2.58
CA GLY A 105 -1.19 -6.58 3.40
C GLY A 105 -0.91 -6.85 4.88
N LYS A 106 -1.18 -5.84 5.71
CA LYS A 106 -0.99 -5.96 7.17
C LYS A 106 -1.90 -7.04 7.75
N GLY A 107 -1.34 -7.86 8.64
CA GLY A 107 -2.08 -8.92 9.32
C GLY A 107 -2.30 -10.18 8.49
N GLY A 108 -1.62 -10.31 7.34
CA GLY A 108 -1.74 -11.48 6.48
C GLY A 108 -2.89 -11.42 5.47
N LEU A 109 -3.66 -10.32 5.47
CA LEU A 109 -4.80 -10.15 4.57
C LEU A 109 -4.35 -10.13 3.10
N VAL A 110 -4.89 -11.03 2.29
CA VAL A 110 -4.70 -11.04 0.84
C VAL A 110 -5.75 -10.15 0.18
N ARG A 111 -5.32 -9.09 -0.49
CA ARG A 111 -6.21 -8.19 -1.25
C ARG A 111 -5.92 -8.24 -2.74
N LEU A 112 -6.98 -8.15 -3.52
CA LEU A 112 -6.92 -7.92 -4.96
C LEU A 112 -6.41 -6.50 -5.26
N VAL A 113 -5.57 -6.37 -6.28
CA VAL A 113 -5.09 -5.12 -6.87
C VAL A 113 -5.13 -5.23 -8.39
N ARG A 114 -5.25 -4.09 -9.08
CA ARG A 114 -5.26 -4.04 -10.55
C ARG A 114 -4.07 -3.27 -11.08
N LEU A 115 -3.41 -3.83 -12.10
CA LEU A 115 -2.32 -3.19 -12.81
C LEU A 115 -2.72 -2.94 -14.27
N PRO A 116 -2.45 -1.74 -14.83
CA PRO A 116 -2.58 -1.50 -16.26
C PRO A 116 -1.77 -2.51 -17.07
N ASP A 117 -2.26 -2.90 -18.25
CA ASP A 117 -1.69 -4.01 -19.03
C ASP A 117 -0.19 -3.86 -19.28
N GLN A 118 0.27 -2.67 -19.64
CA GLN A 118 1.70 -2.40 -19.86
C GLN A 118 2.57 -2.68 -18.61
N LEU A 119 2.06 -2.39 -17.41
CA LEU A 119 2.81 -2.69 -16.17
C LEU A 119 2.72 -4.16 -15.79
N ALA A 120 1.60 -4.80 -16.09
CA ALA A 120 1.43 -6.22 -15.90
C ALA A 120 2.35 -7.02 -16.83
N ASP A 121 2.51 -6.64 -18.11
CA ASP A 121 3.46 -7.28 -19.03
C ASP A 121 4.89 -7.22 -18.49
N ARG A 122 5.31 -6.03 -18.07
CA ARG A 122 6.64 -5.81 -17.48
C ARG A 122 6.84 -6.53 -16.16
N LEU A 123 5.76 -6.77 -15.40
CA LEU A 123 5.82 -7.57 -14.18
C LEU A 123 5.99 -9.06 -14.51
N GLU A 124 5.22 -9.57 -15.49
CA GLU A 124 5.30 -10.96 -15.94
C GLU A 124 6.66 -11.30 -16.56
N GLU A 125 7.31 -10.37 -17.27
CA GLU A 125 8.70 -10.51 -17.73
C GLU A 125 9.71 -10.72 -16.58
N ARG A 126 9.32 -10.35 -15.35
CA ARG A 126 10.14 -10.51 -14.13
C ARG A 126 9.67 -11.66 -13.25
N ARG A 127 8.71 -12.47 -13.72
CA ARG A 127 8.23 -13.64 -13.01
C ARG A 127 9.36 -14.65 -12.83
N ARG A 128 9.45 -15.23 -11.64
CA ARG A 128 10.32 -16.37 -11.34
C ARG A 128 9.53 -17.66 -11.45
N ASP A 129 10.19 -18.73 -11.87
CA ASP A 129 9.62 -20.08 -11.89
C ASP A 129 9.29 -20.56 -10.48
N GLU A 130 10.13 -20.20 -9.50
CA GLU A 130 9.94 -20.50 -8.09
C GLU A 130 10.06 -19.23 -7.22
N PRO A 131 9.33 -19.14 -6.09
CA PRO A 131 9.37 -17.97 -5.24
C PRO A 131 10.67 -17.91 -4.46
N LEU A 132 11.29 -16.73 -4.42
CA LEU A 132 12.51 -16.51 -3.66
C LEU A 132 12.17 -15.97 -2.27
N ARG A 133 12.75 -16.55 -1.22
CA ARG A 133 12.64 -16.03 0.15
C ARG A 133 13.39 -14.70 0.30
N VAL A 134 12.67 -13.63 0.58
CA VAL A 134 13.22 -12.29 0.84
C VAL A 134 12.95 -11.90 2.29
N THR A 135 13.93 -11.28 2.95
CA THR A 135 13.77 -10.78 4.33
C THR A 135 13.77 -9.24 4.34
N ASP A 136 12.74 -8.62 4.91
CA ASP A 136 12.70 -7.17 5.18
C ASP A 136 12.28 -6.93 6.63
N ARG A 137 13.10 -6.19 7.38
CA ARG A 137 12.88 -5.87 8.81
C ARG A 137 12.60 -7.10 9.69
N GLY A 138 13.29 -8.20 9.44
CA GLY A 138 13.14 -9.47 10.17
C GLY A 138 11.90 -10.28 9.81
N ILE A 139 11.13 -9.86 8.80
CA ILE A 139 9.97 -10.59 8.28
C ILE A 139 10.37 -11.30 6.99
N HIS A 140 10.01 -12.57 6.86
CA HIS A 140 10.23 -13.36 5.66
C HIS A 140 9.03 -13.28 4.71
N TYR A 141 9.32 -13.10 3.42
CA TYR A 141 8.34 -13.05 2.34
C TYR A 141 8.75 -14.06 1.26
N LEU A 142 7.76 -14.59 0.55
CA LEU A 142 7.97 -15.37 -0.67
C LEU A 142 7.68 -14.46 -1.87
N SER A 143 8.72 -14.16 -2.65
CA SER A 143 8.64 -13.22 -3.77
C SER A 143 8.67 -13.95 -5.10
N TRP A 144 7.55 -13.87 -5.80
CA TRP A 144 7.32 -14.48 -7.11
C TRP A 144 7.86 -13.66 -8.28
N TYR A 145 8.21 -12.39 -8.05
CA TYR A 145 8.64 -11.46 -9.10
C TYR A 145 9.94 -10.77 -8.74
N ASP A 146 10.83 -10.58 -9.72
CA ASP A 146 12.04 -9.77 -9.58
C ASP A 146 11.76 -8.27 -9.63
N VAL A 147 11.04 -7.82 -8.61
CA VAL A 147 10.78 -6.42 -8.29
C VAL A 147 11.38 -6.09 -6.93
N ALA A 148 11.73 -4.82 -6.74
CA ALA A 148 12.18 -4.33 -5.45
C ALA A 148 10.99 -4.10 -4.49
N GLY A 149 11.27 -4.15 -3.20
CA GLY A 149 10.30 -3.83 -2.15
C GLY A 149 11.00 -3.54 -0.82
N GLY A 150 10.22 -3.42 0.23
CA GLY A 150 10.71 -3.22 1.60
C GLY A 150 11.53 -1.94 1.81
N THR A 151 12.46 -2.00 2.74
CA THR A 151 13.36 -0.91 3.10
C THR A 151 14.31 -0.52 1.96
N PRO A 152 14.95 -1.46 1.23
CA PRO A 152 15.85 -1.11 0.14
C PRO A 152 15.17 -0.26 -0.96
N TRP A 153 13.97 -0.66 -1.39
CA TRP A 153 13.20 0.14 -2.35
C TRP A 153 12.81 1.51 -1.79
N SER A 154 12.38 1.58 -0.53
CA SER A 154 11.97 2.85 0.11
C SER A 154 13.13 3.85 0.20
N VAL A 155 14.34 3.37 0.45
CA VAL A 155 15.58 4.18 0.46
C VAL A 155 15.92 4.63 -0.97
N SER A 156 15.88 3.71 -1.93
CA SER A 156 16.09 4.01 -3.35
C SER A 156 15.14 5.10 -3.85
N PHE A 157 13.85 4.98 -3.56
CA PHE A 157 12.83 5.97 -3.91
C PHE A 157 13.16 7.34 -3.31
N SER A 158 13.49 7.39 -2.02
CA SER A 158 13.77 8.66 -1.33
C SER A 158 15.02 9.35 -1.90
N GLY A 159 16.05 8.58 -2.23
CA GLY A 159 17.25 9.09 -2.90
C GLY A 159 16.97 9.60 -4.31
N ALA A 160 16.21 8.85 -5.10
CA ALA A 160 15.82 9.24 -6.46
C ALA A 160 14.93 10.49 -6.47
N SER A 161 13.97 10.59 -5.54
CA SER A 161 13.13 11.77 -5.33
C SER A 161 13.95 13.02 -5.04
N LYS A 162 14.94 12.94 -4.14
CA LYS A 162 15.82 14.08 -3.87
C LYS A 162 16.63 14.50 -5.10
N ARG A 163 17.16 13.55 -5.89
CA ARG A 163 17.92 13.85 -7.11
C ARG A 163 17.06 14.44 -8.22
N ALA A 164 15.89 13.86 -8.47
CA ALA A 164 15.03 14.22 -9.60
C ALA A 164 14.13 15.44 -9.32
N LEU A 165 13.72 15.63 -8.07
CA LEU A 165 12.73 16.66 -7.69
C LEU A 165 13.29 17.70 -6.71
N GLY A 166 14.46 17.49 -6.11
CA GLY A 166 15.01 18.34 -5.05
C GLY A 166 14.38 18.13 -3.67
N TRP A 167 13.36 17.28 -3.54
CA TRP A 167 12.66 17.01 -2.27
C TRP A 167 12.16 15.57 -2.20
N THR A 168 11.68 15.15 -1.02
CA THR A 168 10.99 13.86 -0.86
C THR A 168 9.95 13.89 0.26
N ALA A 169 8.78 13.29 0.00
CA ALA A 169 7.78 12.86 0.97
C ALA A 169 7.91 11.37 1.35
N GLY A 170 8.95 10.69 0.88
CA GLY A 170 9.17 9.25 1.03
C GLY A 170 8.29 8.39 0.11
N ALA A 171 8.60 7.10 0.00
CA ALA A 171 7.93 6.17 -0.92
C ALA A 171 6.43 5.98 -0.64
N HIS A 172 6.00 6.21 0.61
CA HIS A 172 4.59 6.15 0.96
C HIS A 172 3.75 7.21 0.22
N GLY A 173 4.37 8.29 -0.24
CA GLY A 173 3.68 9.31 -1.03
C GLY A 173 3.10 8.79 -2.35
N ALA A 174 3.65 7.73 -2.95
CA ALA A 174 3.07 7.09 -4.12
C ALA A 174 1.68 6.48 -3.83
N ARG A 175 1.49 5.96 -2.62
CA ARG A 175 0.18 5.45 -2.17
C ARG A 175 -0.79 6.58 -1.82
N HIS A 176 -0.29 7.71 -1.33
CA HIS A 176 -1.11 8.92 -1.18
C HIS A 176 -1.61 9.41 -2.55
N ALA A 177 -0.72 9.43 -3.56
CA ALA A 177 -1.07 9.81 -4.92
C ALA A 177 -2.18 8.92 -5.49
N TYR A 178 -2.03 7.59 -5.40
CA TYR A 178 -3.09 6.65 -5.78
C TYR A 178 -4.43 6.99 -5.12
N ALA A 179 -4.44 7.20 -3.80
CA ALA A 179 -5.67 7.43 -3.05
C ALA A 179 -6.36 8.73 -3.48
N GLN A 180 -5.60 9.80 -3.73
CA GLN A 180 -6.14 11.09 -4.15
C GLN A 180 -6.66 11.02 -5.59
N GLU A 181 -5.87 10.48 -6.52
CA GLU A 181 -6.29 10.28 -7.92
C GLU A 181 -7.56 9.43 -8.00
N ARG A 182 -7.63 8.35 -7.22
CA ARG A 182 -8.79 7.46 -7.23
C ARG A 182 -10.04 8.12 -6.64
N MET A 183 -9.89 8.94 -5.60
CA MET A 183 -11.02 9.74 -5.10
C MET A 183 -11.52 10.70 -6.19
N ASP A 184 -10.62 11.41 -6.86
CA ASP A 184 -10.96 12.36 -7.92
C ASP A 184 -11.64 11.68 -9.12
N GLU A 185 -11.22 10.46 -9.47
CA GLU A 185 -11.85 9.66 -10.53
C GLU A 185 -13.27 9.23 -10.14
N LEU A 186 -13.43 8.63 -8.97
CA LEU A 186 -14.71 8.06 -8.52
C LEU A 186 -15.74 9.14 -8.18
N GLN A 187 -15.32 10.28 -7.63
CA GLN A 187 -16.24 11.36 -7.27
C GLN A 187 -16.86 12.08 -8.48
N ARG A 188 -16.46 11.73 -9.71
CA ARG A 188 -17.13 12.19 -10.94
C ARG A 188 -18.51 11.57 -11.10
N THR A 189 -18.72 10.37 -10.53
CA THR A 189 -19.96 9.60 -10.69
C THR A 189 -20.56 9.15 -9.36
N LEU A 190 -19.76 9.11 -8.28
CA LEU A 190 -20.18 8.67 -6.95
C LEU A 190 -20.19 9.82 -5.94
N VAL A 191 -21.04 9.68 -4.92
CA VAL A 191 -20.95 10.53 -3.73
C VAL A 191 -19.66 10.25 -2.96
N ARG A 192 -19.18 11.22 -2.17
CA ARG A 192 -17.88 11.11 -1.49
C ARG A 192 -17.77 9.87 -0.58
N ALA A 193 -18.83 9.52 0.15
CA ALA A 193 -18.82 8.38 1.08
C ALA A 193 -18.57 7.06 0.34
N ASP A 194 -19.30 6.87 -0.75
CA ASP A 194 -19.21 5.78 -1.69
C ASP A 194 -17.83 5.65 -2.33
N ALA A 195 -17.29 6.77 -2.84
CA ALA A 195 -15.93 6.81 -3.38
C ALA A 195 -14.90 6.44 -2.30
N LEU A 196 -15.02 7.00 -1.09
CA LEU A 196 -14.11 6.73 0.02
C LEU A 196 -14.12 5.25 0.42
N GLU A 197 -15.30 4.63 0.46
CA GLU A 197 -15.44 3.19 0.72
C GLU A 197 -14.73 2.37 -0.35
N THR A 198 -14.99 2.64 -1.64
CA THR A 198 -14.34 1.95 -2.76
C THR A 198 -12.81 2.08 -2.68
N VAL A 199 -12.27 3.29 -2.51
CA VAL A 199 -10.82 3.51 -2.36
C VAL A 199 -10.27 2.78 -1.14
N SER A 200 -11.03 2.73 -0.04
CA SER A 200 -10.61 2.00 1.17
C SER A 200 -10.46 0.50 0.91
N GLN A 201 -11.36 -0.10 0.13
CA GLN A 201 -11.32 -1.51 -0.22
C GLN A 201 -10.17 -1.81 -1.17
N GLU A 202 -9.94 -0.95 -2.17
CA GLU A 202 -8.78 -1.02 -3.06
C GLU A 202 -7.48 -0.96 -2.25
N LEU A 203 -7.39 -0.08 -1.25
CA LEU A 203 -6.24 0.08 -0.36
C LEU A 203 -6.13 -1.01 0.73
N GLY A 204 -7.12 -1.89 0.87
CA GLY A 204 -7.14 -2.94 1.89
C GLY A 204 -7.38 -2.43 3.31
N HIS A 205 -8.14 -1.35 3.46
CA HIS A 205 -8.64 -0.86 4.74
C HIS A 205 -9.97 -1.53 5.09
N PHE A 206 -10.20 -1.79 6.38
CA PHE A 206 -11.49 -2.29 6.87
C PHE A 206 -12.50 -1.19 7.15
N ARG A 207 -12.00 0.02 7.39
CA ARG A 207 -12.77 1.19 7.79
C ARG A 207 -12.43 2.34 6.84
N PRO A 208 -13.40 2.88 6.08
CA PRO A 208 -13.17 3.93 5.09
C PRO A 208 -12.47 5.18 5.67
N GLU A 209 -12.78 5.56 6.91
CA GLU A 209 -12.19 6.71 7.59
C GLU A 209 -10.66 6.61 7.79
N ILE A 210 -10.07 5.41 7.69
CA ILE A 210 -8.61 5.27 7.69
C ILE A 210 -8.02 5.88 6.41
N THR A 211 -8.72 5.79 5.28
CA THR A 211 -8.29 6.32 3.99
C THR A 211 -8.21 7.85 3.99
N GLU A 212 -8.96 8.54 4.85
CA GLU A 212 -8.88 9.99 4.96
C GLU A 212 -7.49 10.50 5.35
N THR A 213 -6.63 9.68 5.99
CA THR A 213 -5.25 10.10 6.25
C THR A 213 -4.45 10.33 4.97
N TYR A 214 -4.91 9.83 3.83
CA TYR A 214 -4.28 9.99 2.52
C TYR A 214 -4.74 11.22 1.76
N LEU A 215 -5.89 11.79 2.12
CA LEU A 215 -6.58 12.86 1.40
C LEU A 215 -6.30 14.26 1.99
N ARG A 216 -5.28 14.36 2.83
CA ARG A 216 -4.84 15.60 3.49
C ARG A 216 -3.60 16.19 2.83
#